data_AF-A0A524QCI9-F1
#
_entry.id   AF-A0A524QCI9-F1
#
_cell.length_a   1.000
_cell.length_b   1.000
_cell.length_c   1.000
_cell.angle_alpha   90.00
_cell.angle_beta   90.00
_cell.angle_gamma   90.00
#
_symmetry.space_group_name_H-M   'P 1'
#
loop_
_entity.id
_entity.type
_entity.pdbx_description
1 polymer ?
#
loop_
_entity_poly.entity_id
_entity_poly.type
_entity_poly.pdbx_seq_one_letter_code
_entity_poly.pdbx_strand_id
1 'polypeptide(L)' 'ANMAVIIRHGKYLTVYQNLVNLKIKNDENVNTGQEIGDVFTDANDGNKAVLKFMVYEEKSKLNPEIWLVKK' A
#
# COMPACT_ATOMS: atom_id res chain seq x y z
N ALA A 1 -8.26 3.90 -13.15
CA ALA A 1 -8.84 4.19 -11.82
C ALA A 1 -7.79 3.84 -10.78
N ASN A 2 -7.41 4.78 -9.93
CA ASN A 2 -6.34 4.56 -8.96
C ASN A 2 -6.97 4.00 -7.68
N MET A 3 -6.51 2.83 -7.25
CA MET A 3 -7.08 2.13 -6.11
C MET A 3 -6.24 2.36 -4.86
N ALA A 4 -6.89 2.23 -3.70
CA ALA A 4 -6.24 2.24 -2.40
C ALA A 4 -6.52 0.91 -1.71
N VAL A 5 -5.47 0.26 -1.23
CA VAL A 5 -5.55 -0.97 -0.44
C VAL A 5 -5.21 -0.63 1.00
N ILE A 6 -6.06 -1.07 1.92
CA ILE A 6 -5.84 -0.92 3.35
C ILE A 6 -5.74 -2.33 3.94
N ILE A 7 -4.61 -2.63 4.55
CA ILE A 7 -4.37 -3.91 5.22
C ILE A 7 -4.37 -3.66 6.73
N ARG A 8 -5.15 -4.46 7.46
CA ARG A 8 -5.24 -4.41 8.92
C ARG A 8 -4.33 -5.48 9.54
N HIS A 9 -3.36 -5.04 10.33
CA HIS A 9 -2.42 -5.87 11.09
C HIS A 9 -2.76 -5.78 12.58
N GLY A 10 -3.98 -6.19 12.95
CA GLY A 10 -4.51 -6.00 14.31
C GLY A 10 -4.89 -4.54 14.60
N LYS A 11 -4.15 -3.87 15.50
CA LYS A 11 -4.33 -2.45 15.83
C LYS A 11 -3.71 -1.48 14.81
N TYR A 12 -2.84 -1.99 13.95
CA TYR A 12 -2.16 -1.22 12.92
C TYR A 12 -2.86 -1.34 11.57
N LEU A 13 -2.82 -0.26 10.80
CA LEU A 13 -3.37 -0.17 9.46
C LEU A 13 -2.30 0.38 8.52
N THR A 14 -2.05 -0.34 7.44
CA THR A 14 -1.14 0.09 6.37
C THR A 14 -1.95 0.43 5.12
N VAL A 15 -1.73 1.60 4.56
CA VAL A 15 -2.45 2.10 3.38
C VAL A 15 -1.48 2.22 2.21
N TYR A 16 -1.86 1.62 1.08
CA TYR A 16 -1.15 1.63 -0.18
C TYR A 16 -2.05 2.29 -1.22
N GLN A 17 -1.71 3.50 -1.67
CA GLN A 17 -2.48 4.21 -2.69
C GLN A 17 -1.74 4.27 -4.02
N ASN A 18 -2.49 4.55 -5.08
CA ASN A 18 -1.99 4.61 -6.45
C ASN A 18 -1.62 3.22 -6.99
N LEU A 19 -2.41 2.21 -6.60
CA LEU A 19 -2.28 0.86 -7.12
C LEU A 19 -3.23 0.63 -8.31
N VAL A 20 -2.77 -0.21 -9.24
CA VAL A 20 -3.50 -0.77 -10.38
C VAL A 20 -3.28 -2.27 -10.45
N ASN A 21 -4.08 -2.98 -11.25
CA ASN A 21 -4.01 -4.44 -11.39
C ASN A 21 -3.94 -5.18 -10.04
N LEU A 22 -4.89 -4.87 -9.13
CA LEU A 22 -4.91 -5.52 -7.82
C LEU A 22 -4.97 -7.05 -7.97
N LYS A 23 -4.11 -7.74 -7.24
CA LYS A 23 -4.02 -9.21 -7.24
C LYS A 23 -4.73 -9.85 -6.03
N ILE A 24 -5.27 -9.00 -5.17
CA ILE A 24 -6.03 -9.37 -3.97
C ILE A 24 -7.48 -8.90 -4.09
N LYS A 25 -8.34 -9.45 -3.22
CA LYS A 25 -9.74 -9.03 -3.09
C LYS A 25 -10.01 -8.48 -1.70
N ASN A 26 -11.13 -7.77 -1.57
CA ASN A 26 -11.64 -7.37 -0.25
C ASN A 26 -11.85 -8.62 0.62
N ASP A 27 -11.51 -8.50 1.91
CA ASP A 27 -11.62 -9.57 2.91
C ASP A 27 -10.62 -10.74 2.73
N GLU A 28 -9.68 -10.64 1.79
CA GLU A 28 -8.65 -11.66 1.60
C GLU A 28 -7.53 -11.55 2.65
N ASN A 29 -7.11 -12.69 3.20
CA ASN A 29 -5.94 -12.75 4.07
C ASN A 29 -4.67 -12.67 3.23
N VAL A 30 -3.79 -11.75 3.58
CA VAL A 30 -2.52 -11.49 2.87
C VAL A 30 -1.35 -11.79 3.79
N ASN A 31 -0.30 -12.40 3.23
CA ASN A 31 0.93 -12.69 3.95
C ASN A 31 1.99 -11.60 3.75
N THR A 32 2.96 -11.51 4.65
CA THR A 32 4.11 -10.60 4.48
C THR A 32 4.86 -10.95 3.20
N GLY A 33 5.09 -9.95 2.34
CA GLY A 33 5.76 -10.13 1.04
C GLY A 33 4.83 -10.63 -0.08
N GLN A 34 3.55 -10.86 0.20
CA GLN A 34 2.57 -11.20 -0.83
C GLN A 34 2.37 -10.01 -1.78
N GLU A 35 2.27 -10.32 -3.07
CA GLU A 35 2.01 -9.34 -4.11
C GLU A 35 0.53 -8.91 -4.07
N ILE A 36 0.29 -7.60 -3.90
CA ILE A 36 -1.06 -7.04 -3.77
C ILE A 36 -1.54 -6.30 -5.03
N GLY A 37 -0.61 -5.91 -5.91
CA GLY A 37 -0.90 -5.17 -7.14
C GLY A 37 0.32 -4.40 -7.64
N ASP A 38 0.13 -3.69 -8.74
CA ASP A 38 1.15 -2.89 -9.41
C ASP A 38 1.01 -1.40 -9.04
N VAL A 39 2.12 -0.66 -9.01
CA VAL A 39 2.07 0.80 -8.82
C VAL A 39 1.72 1.46 -10.15
N PHE A 40 0.74 2.36 -10.14
CA PHE A 40 0.40 3.12 -11.32
C PHE A 40 1.59 3.93 -11.81
N THR A 41 1.90 3.77 -13.09
CA THR A 41 2.97 4.48 -13.77
C THR A 41 2.34 5.49 -14.73
N ASP A 42 2.64 6.77 -14.53
CA ASP A 42 2.13 7.81 -15.42
C ASP A 42 3.02 7.92 -16.66
N ALA A 43 2.55 7.42 -17.79
CA ALA A 43 3.28 7.45 -19.05
C ALA A 43 3.41 8.88 -19.63
N ASN A 44 2.56 9.81 -19.21
CA ASN A 44 2.60 11.20 -19.68
C ASN A 44 3.55 12.06 -18.82
N ASP A 45 3.79 11.68 -17.58
CA ASP A 45 4.75 12.30 -16.65
C ASP A 45 6.08 11.52 -16.60
N GLY A 46 6.60 11.10 -17.76
CA GLY A 46 7.94 10.50 -17.87
C GLY A 46 8.08 9.11 -17.22
N ASN A 47 7.03 8.29 -17.24
CA ASN A 47 6.99 6.95 -16.62
C ASN A 47 7.23 6.97 -15.11
N LYS A 48 6.74 8.01 -14.43
CA LYS A 48 6.88 8.12 -12.98
C LYS A 48 5.91 7.19 -12.28
N ALA A 49 6.44 6.33 -11.41
CA ALA A 49 5.67 5.48 -10.51
C ALA A 49 5.80 6.00 -9.08
N VAL A 50 4.70 6.47 -8.49
CA VAL A 50 4.69 6.98 -7.11
C VAL A 50 3.71 6.16 -6.27
N LEU A 51 4.22 5.42 -5.29
CA LEU A 51 3.41 4.75 -4.28
C LEU A 51 3.28 5.64 -3.05
N LYS A 52 2.04 5.93 -2.63
CA LYS A 52 1.81 6.61 -1.36
C LYS A 52 1.55 5.57 -0.28
N PHE A 53 2.53 5.41 0.60
CA PHE A 53 2.49 4.51 1.75
C PHE A 53 2.24 5.28 3.04
N MET A 54 1.27 4.83 3.83
CA MET A 54 0.93 5.43 5.14
C MET A 54 0.67 4.34 6.16
N VAL A 55 1.02 4.63 7.42
CA VAL A 55 0.79 3.74 8.55
C VAL A 55 0.00 4.47 9.63
N TYR A 56 -0.97 3.76 10.19
CA TYR A 56 -1.81 4.24 11.29
C TYR A 56 -1.83 3.19 12.41
N GLU A 57 -1.90 3.66 13.65
CA GLU A 57 -2.33 2.86 14.81
C GLU A 57 -3.73 3.35 15.17
N GLU A 58 -4.74 2.54 14.87
CA GLU A 58 -6.16 2.89 14.97
C GLU A 58 -6.54 4.18 14.21
N LYS A 59 -6.50 5.33 14.89
CA LYS A 59 -6.80 6.67 14.31
C LYS A 59 -5.57 7.59 14.28
N SER A 60 -4.46 7.17 14.89
CA SER A 60 -3.24 7.95 15.00
C SER A 60 -2.31 7.65 13.83
N LYS A 61 -1.88 8.68 13.10
CA LYS A 61 -0.89 8.56 12.02
C LYS A 61 0.49 8.30 12.62
N LEU A 62 1.18 7.27 12.14
CA LEU A 62 2.53 6.92 12.58
C LEU A 62 3.58 7.32 11.53
N ASN A 63 4.86 7.31 11.94
CA ASN A 63 5.97 7.40 10.99
C ASN A 63 6.03 6.08 10.17
N PRO A 64 5.84 6.10 8.84
CA PRO A 64 5.94 4.90 8.03
C PRO A 64 7.37 4.35 7.91
N GLU A 65 8.41 5.18 8.10
CA GLU A 65 9.80 4.76 7.88
C GLU A 65 10.25 3.65 8.84
N ILE A 66 9.71 3.63 10.07
CA ILE A 66 10.02 2.58 11.05
C ILE A 66 9.43 1.21 10.66
N TRP A 67 8.43 1.20 9.78
CA TRP A 67 7.77 -0.01 9.28
C TRP A 67 8.40 -0.55 8.00
N LEU A 68 9.28 0.23 7.37
CA LEU A 68 10.00 -0.24 6.20
C LEU A 68 11.10 -1.19 6.65
N VAL A 69 11.04 -2.42 6.15
CA VAL A 69 12.12 -3.39 6.36
C VAL A 69 13.36 -2.85 5.66
N LYS A 70 14.43 -2.61 6.43
CA LYS A 70 15.74 -2.29 5.87
C LYS A 70 16.30 -3.55 5.21
N LYS A 71 16.67 -3.44 3.95
CA LYS A 71 17.37 -4.48 3.19
C LYS A 71 18.86 -4.43 3.47
#